data_AF-A0A560WGE3-F1
#
_entry.id   AF-A0A560WGE3-F1
#
_cell.length_a   1.000
_cell.length_b   1.000
_cell.length_c   1.000
_cell.angle_alpha   90.00
_cell.angle_beta   90.00
_cell.angle_gamma   90.00
#
_symmetry.space_group_name_H-M   'P 1'
#
loop_
_entity.id
_entity.type
_entity.pdbx_description
1 polymer ?
#
loop_
_entity_poly.entity_id
_entity_poly.type
_entity_poly.pdbx_seq_one_letter_code
_entity_poly.pdbx_strand_id
1 'polypeptide(L)'
;MAQRDRARPSRLWRPRVAEQPLLTWVVDPLSETVRSQIGAVRDVVMAVHDRITVEVVLTGDHASSEHVAAGVIALLAADGATPVQAVEDVVRAHADEGMDVAKPSSFAAIAHRRSQDGEAVEIFAASDRARAMAREDRSVARDLGDPRDHALFFSGTTGVHRLPAPDRGARAVLAALEEVHPA
;
A
#
# COMPACT_ATOMS: atom_id res chain seq x y z
N MET A 1 -14.47 -9.82 43.57
CA MET A 1 -13.12 -9.41 43.12
C MET A 1 -12.89 -9.95 41.72
N ALA A 2 -13.20 -9.16 40.68
CA ALA A 2 -12.88 -9.51 39.30
C ALA A 2 -11.65 -8.68 38.90
N GLN A 3 -10.53 -9.37 38.75
CA GLN A 3 -9.25 -8.79 38.38
C GLN A 3 -9.31 -8.48 36.88
N ARG A 4 -9.29 -7.18 36.56
CA ARG A 4 -9.21 -6.70 35.18
C ARG A 4 -7.91 -7.19 34.55
N ASP A 5 -8.01 -8.10 33.60
CA ASP A 5 -6.95 -8.39 32.64
C ASP A 5 -6.63 -7.10 31.88
N ARG A 6 -5.58 -6.41 32.32
CA ARG A 6 -4.97 -5.35 31.52
C ARG A 6 -4.24 -6.05 30.39
N ALA A 7 -4.83 -5.99 29.19
CA ALA A 7 -4.15 -6.28 27.95
C ALA A 7 -2.77 -5.62 27.98
N ARG A 8 -1.71 -6.44 27.94
CA ARG A 8 -0.35 -5.94 27.69
C ARG A 8 -0.42 -5.18 26.37
N PRO A 9 0.12 -3.94 26.28
CA PRO A 9 0.35 -3.36 24.97
C PRO A 9 1.26 -4.33 24.23
N SER A 10 0.72 -4.92 23.17
CA SER A 10 1.46 -5.68 22.20
C SER A 10 2.66 -4.84 21.79
N ARG A 11 3.81 -5.48 21.59
CA ARG A 11 5.02 -4.86 21.03
C ARG A 11 4.78 -4.53 19.55
N LEU A 12 3.69 -3.82 19.29
CA LEU A 12 3.25 -3.33 17.99
C LEU A 12 4.30 -2.32 17.57
N TRP A 13 4.87 -2.64 16.42
CA TRP A 13 5.62 -1.77 15.54
C TRP A 13 5.74 -0.31 16.01
N ARG A 14 6.95 0.09 16.39
CA ARG A 14 7.30 1.52 16.41
C ARG A 14 7.67 1.89 14.98
N PRO A 15 7.15 2.98 14.41
CA PRO A 15 7.67 3.50 13.15
C PRO A 15 9.18 3.66 13.31
N ARG A 16 9.94 2.86 12.58
CA ARG A 16 11.39 2.97 12.60
C ARG A 16 11.72 4.24 11.84
N VAL A 17 12.57 5.08 12.44
CA VAL A 17 13.29 6.09 11.70
C VAL A 17 14.01 5.35 10.58
N ALA A 18 13.63 5.61 9.33
CA ALA A 18 14.24 4.95 8.20
C ALA A 18 15.64 5.56 8.00
N GLU A 19 16.65 4.71 7.87
CA GLU A 19 18.03 5.15 7.60
C GLU A 19 18.14 5.82 6.22
N GLN A 20 17.19 5.51 5.33
CA GLN A 20 17.01 6.13 4.02
C GLN A 20 15.60 6.75 3.93
N PRO A 21 15.42 7.87 3.20
CA PRO A 21 14.12 8.47 2.99
C PRO A 21 13.11 7.49 2.40
N LEU A 22 11.93 7.37 3.03
CA LEU A 22 10.88 6.44 2.64
C LEU A 22 9.53 7.17 2.49
N LEU A 23 8.90 7.01 1.34
CA LEU A 23 7.51 7.40 1.10
C LEU A 23 6.61 6.16 1.23
N THR A 24 5.80 6.12 2.27
CA THR A 24 4.83 5.04 2.50
C THR A 24 3.45 5.48 2.02
N TRP A 25 2.88 4.70 1.10
CA TRP A 25 1.51 4.87 0.64
C TRP A 25 0.59 3.82 1.28
N VAL A 26 -0.25 4.25 2.22
CA VAL A 26 -1.30 3.39 2.80
C VAL A 26 -2.51 3.43 1.88
N VAL A 27 -3.00 2.27 1.45
CA VAL A 27 -3.99 2.19 0.36
C VAL A 27 -4.92 0.98 0.46
N ASP A 28 -6.22 1.20 0.25
CA ASP A 28 -7.18 0.16 -0.11
C ASP A 28 -7.40 0.18 -1.64
N PRO A 29 -6.94 -0.83 -2.39
CA PRO A 29 -7.14 -0.90 -3.84
C PRO A 29 -8.62 -0.95 -4.29
N LEU A 30 -9.55 -1.21 -3.37
CA LEU A 30 -11.00 -1.20 -3.66
C LEU A 30 -11.65 0.16 -3.42
N SER A 31 -10.93 1.16 -2.90
CA SER A 31 -11.51 2.48 -2.59
C SER A 31 -11.70 3.34 -3.83
N GLU A 32 -12.88 3.95 -3.96
CA GLU A 32 -13.15 4.98 -4.98
C GLU A 32 -12.25 6.21 -4.81
N THR A 33 -11.87 6.53 -3.56
CA THR A 33 -10.96 7.65 -3.28
C THR A 33 -9.60 7.37 -3.91
N VAL A 34 -9.08 6.16 -3.71
CA VAL A 34 -7.84 5.69 -4.33
C VAL A 34 -7.93 5.75 -5.85
N ARG A 35 -9.00 5.22 -6.45
CA ARG A 35 -9.22 5.29 -7.90
C ARG A 35 -9.15 6.72 -8.44
N SER A 36 -9.78 7.67 -7.75
CA SER A 36 -9.78 9.08 -8.19
C SER A 36 -8.43 9.80 -8.02
N GLN A 37 -7.57 9.32 -7.11
CA GLN A 37 -6.34 10.00 -6.72
C GLN A 37 -5.06 9.31 -7.20
N ILE A 38 -5.15 8.11 -7.76
CA ILE A 38 -3.99 7.29 -8.14
C ILE A 38 -3.05 7.99 -9.13
N GLY A 39 -3.59 8.80 -10.05
CA GLY A 39 -2.80 9.61 -10.97
C GLY A 39 -1.89 10.60 -10.24
N ALA A 40 -2.41 11.28 -9.21
CA ALA A 40 -1.62 12.22 -8.41
C ALA A 40 -0.53 11.50 -7.59
N VAL A 41 -0.83 10.32 -7.04
CA VAL A 41 0.17 9.50 -6.33
C VAL A 41 1.28 9.07 -7.28
N ARG A 42 0.94 8.61 -8.49
CA ARG A 42 1.91 8.25 -9.53
C ARG A 42 2.83 9.42 -9.86
N ASP A 43 2.27 10.62 -10.03
CA ASP A 43 3.05 11.83 -10.35
C ASP A 43 4.02 12.19 -9.20
N VAL A 44 3.59 12.06 -7.94
CA VAL A 44 4.47 12.24 -6.77
C VAL A 44 5.60 11.21 -6.79
N VAL A 45 5.29 9.94 -6.98
CA VAL A 45 6.29 8.85 -7.00
C VAL A 45 7.29 9.03 -8.13
N MET A 46 6.83 9.37 -9.34
CA MET A 46 7.72 9.69 -10.47
C MET A 46 8.64 10.87 -10.17
N ALA A 47 8.18 11.89 -9.43
CA ALA A 47 9.01 13.04 -9.08
C ALA A 47 10.08 12.74 -8.01
N VAL A 48 9.94 11.65 -7.26
CA VAL A 48 10.84 11.31 -6.13
C VAL A 48 11.60 9.99 -6.30
N HIS A 49 11.32 9.22 -7.38
CA HIS A 49 11.81 7.85 -7.55
C HIS A 49 13.33 7.68 -7.44
N ASP A 50 14.12 8.66 -7.86
CA ASP A 50 15.59 8.63 -7.79
C ASP A 50 16.16 8.95 -6.39
N ARG A 51 15.32 9.42 -5.46
CA ARG A 51 15.75 10.00 -4.17
C ARG A 51 15.11 9.35 -2.96
N ILE A 52 13.89 8.83 -3.10
CA ILE A 52 13.08 8.33 -2.00
C ILE A 52 12.56 6.96 -2.38
N THR A 53 12.80 5.97 -1.52
CA THR A 53 12.20 4.65 -1.66
C THR A 53 10.69 4.77 -1.48
N VAL A 54 9.92 4.03 -2.29
CA VAL A 54 8.46 4.01 -2.18
C VAL A 54 8.02 2.64 -1.71
N GLU A 55 7.17 2.61 -0.70
CA GLU A 55 6.51 1.41 -0.21
C GLU A 55 5.00 1.60 -0.21
N VAL A 56 4.28 0.49 -0.35
CA VAL A 56 2.83 0.43 -0.23
C VAL A 56 2.49 -0.41 1.00
N VAL A 57 1.53 0.09 1.79
CA VAL A 57 0.94 -0.64 2.92
C VAL A 57 -0.53 -0.83 2.60
N LEU A 58 -0.96 -2.08 2.52
CA LEU A 58 -2.31 -2.41 2.10
C LEU A 58 -3.28 -2.37 3.28
N THR A 59 -4.40 -1.67 3.11
CA THR A 59 -5.47 -1.55 4.10
C THR A 59 -6.81 -1.95 3.47
N GLY A 60 -7.92 -1.62 4.16
CA GLY A 60 -9.27 -1.79 3.68
C GLY A 60 -10.13 -2.59 4.63
N ASP A 61 -11.38 -2.18 4.81
CA ASP A 61 -12.32 -2.78 5.75
C ASP A 61 -13.22 -3.85 5.13
N HIS A 62 -13.19 -4.03 3.81
CA HIS A 62 -14.06 -4.97 3.10
C HIS A 62 -13.67 -6.42 3.40
N ALA A 63 -14.65 -7.34 3.35
CA ALA A 63 -14.41 -8.77 3.52
C ALA A 63 -13.42 -9.35 2.49
N SER A 64 -13.30 -8.68 1.34
CA SER A 64 -12.41 -9.05 0.23
C SER A 64 -11.03 -8.38 0.33
N SER A 65 -10.85 -7.34 1.15
CA SER A 65 -9.61 -6.54 1.17
C SER A 65 -8.38 -7.38 1.52
N GLU A 66 -8.51 -8.40 2.37
CA GLU A 66 -7.38 -9.31 2.67
C GLU A 66 -6.92 -10.10 1.44
N HIS A 67 -7.87 -10.61 0.63
CA HIS A 67 -7.54 -11.36 -0.59
C HIS A 67 -6.92 -10.45 -1.65
N VAL A 68 -7.47 -9.24 -1.78
CA VAL A 68 -6.95 -8.23 -2.72
C VAL A 68 -5.54 -7.80 -2.31
N ALA A 69 -5.32 -7.55 -1.02
CA ALA A 69 -4.01 -7.21 -0.49
C ALA A 69 -3.00 -8.34 -0.71
N ALA A 70 -3.37 -9.59 -0.44
CA ALA A 70 -2.52 -10.76 -0.71
C ALA A 70 -2.15 -10.86 -2.19
N GLY A 71 -3.08 -10.56 -3.10
CA GLY A 71 -2.81 -10.53 -4.54
C GLY A 71 -1.89 -9.38 -4.97
N VAL A 72 -2.05 -8.18 -4.41
CA VAL A 72 -1.08 -7.07 -4.64
C VAL A 72 0.30 -7.45 -4.12
N ILE A 73 0.41 -8.02 -2.92
CA ILE A 73 1.68 -8.52 -2.36
C ILE A 73 2.31 -9.55 -3.31
N ALA A 74 1.52 -10.41 -3.94
CA ALA A 74 2.04 -11.36 -4.91
C ALA A 74 2.56 -10.70 -6.20
N LEU A 75 1.87 -9.67 -6.70
CA LEU A 75 2.36 -8.87 -7.83
C LEU A 75 3.67 -8.14 -7.52
N LEU A 76 3.83 -7.66 -6.28
CA LEU A 76 5.05 -7.00 -5.82
C LEU A 76 6.21 -7.97 -5.59
N ALA A 77 5.90 -9.20 -5.15
CA ALA A 77 6.89 -10.25 -5.00
C ALA A 77 7.39 -10.79 -6.35
N ALA A 78 6.58 -10.67 -7.40
CA ALA A 78 7.01 -10.92 -8.76
C ALA A 78 7.84 -9.73 -9.29
N ASP A 79 9.01 -10.01 -9.85
CA ASP A 79 9.90 -8.98 -10.38
C ASP A 79 9.22 -8.12 -11.46
N GLY A 80 9.61 -6.84 -11.55
CA GLY A 80 9.15 -5.93 -12.60
C GLY A 80 7.91 -5.07 -12.25
N ALA A 81 7.48 -5.04 -10.99
CA ALA A 81 6.41 -4.15 -10.52
C ALA A 81 6.85 -3.08 -9.53
N THR A 82 6.64 -1.81 -9.88
CA THR A 82 6.70 -0.73 -8.89
C THR A 82 5.47 -0.81 -7.99
N PRO A 83 5.59 -0.41 -6.71
CA PRO A 83 4.48 -0.42 -5.76
C PRO A 83 3.22 0.27 -6.28
N VAL A 84 3.37 1.46 -6.90
CA VAL A 84 2.24 2.20 -7.45
C VAL A 84 1.60 1.48 -8.63
N GLN A 85 2.41 0.93 -9.54
CA GLN A 85 1.88 0.28 -10.74
C GLN A 85 1.11 -0.99 -10.39
N ALA A 86 1.56 -1.78 -9.40
CA ALA A 86 0.83 -2.95 -8.95
C ALA A 86 -0.58 -2.60 -8.45
N VAL A 87 -0.70 -1.52 -7.66
CA VAL A 87 -2.00 -1.02 -7.19
C VAL A 87 -2.82 -0.48 -8.36
N GLU A 88 -2.22 0.27 -9.28
CA GLU A 88 -2.90 0.83 -10.45
C GLU A 88 -3.50 -0.25 -11.36
N ASP A 89 -2.74 -1.33 -11.60
CA ASP A 89 -3.22 -2.46 -12.38
C ASP A 89 -4.42 -3.16 -11.73
N VAL A 90 -4.41 -3.31 -10.40
CA VAL A 90 -5.50 -3.93 -9.63
C VAL A 90 -6.74 -3.02 -9.58
N VAL A 91 -6.56 -1.71 -9.36
CA VAL A 91 -7.63 -0.72 -9.39
C VAL A 91 -8.30 -0.72 -10.76
N ARG A 92 -7.52 -0.69 -11.85
CA ARG A 92 -8.05 -0.74 -13.23
C ARG A 92 -8.79 -2.04 -13.49
N ALA A 93 -8.18 -3.18 -13.16
CA ALA A 93 -8.79 -4.49 -13.36
C ALA A 93 -10.14 -4.58 -12.63
N HIS A 94 -10.22 -4.11 -11.39
CA HIS A 94 -11.46 -4.13 -10.62
C HIS A 94 -12.50 -3.12 -11.12
N ALA A 95 -12.13 -1.84 -11.16
CA ALA A 95 -13.08 -0.74 -11.27
C ALA A 95 -13.42 -0.36 -12.72
N ASP A 96 -12.51 -0.61 -13.66
CA ASP A 96 -12.70 -0.29 -15.08
C ASP A 96 -13.07 -1.52 -15.90
N GLU A 97 -12.51 -2.69 -15.56
CA GLU A 97 -12.71 -3.94 -16.31
C GLU A 97 -13.72 -4.90 -15.65
N GLY A 98 -14.18 -4.61 -14.43
CA GLY A 98 -15.14 -5.44 -13.70
C GLY A 98 -14.58 -6.80 -13.25
N MET A 99 -13.26 -6.94 -13.15
CA MET A 99 -12.60 -8.16 -12.72
C MET A 99 -12.87 -8.43 -11.22
N ASP A 100 -13.16 -9.68 -10.91
CA ASP A 100 -13.31 -10.16 -9.54
C ASP A 100 -11.93 -10.37 -8.89
N VAL A 101 -11.35 -9.29 -8.38
CA VAL A 101 -10.03 -9.28 -7.72
C VAL A 101 -10.04 -9.93 -6.32
N ALA A 102 -11.14 -10.55 -5.89
CA ALA A 102 -11.12 -11.42 -4.71
C ALA A 102 -10.58 -12.83 -5.04
N LYS A 103 -10.44 -13.18 -6.33
CA LYS A 103 -9.93 -14.48 -6.79
C LYS A 103 -8.43 -14.42 -7.10
N PRO A 104 -7.61 -15.37 -6.61
CA PRO A 104 -6.19 -15.45 -6.96
C PRO A 104 -5.90 -15.49 -8.47
N SER A 105 -6.73 -16.18 -9.26
CA SER A 105 -6.58 -16.27 -10.72
C SER A 105 -6.69 -14.92 -11.46
N SER A 106 -7.35 -13.92 -10.86
CA SER A 106 -7.39 -12.55 -11.38
C SER A 106 -6.01 -11.91 -11.37
N PHE A 107 -5.18 -12.22 -10.36
CA PHE A 107 -3.81 -11.71 -10.26
C PHE A 107 -2.86 -12.40 -11.25
N ALA A 108 -3.07 -13.67 -11.60
CA ALA A 108 -2.36 -14.31 -12.72
C ALA A 108 -2.61 -13.56 -14.04
N ALA A 109 -3.87 -13.19 -14.31
CA ALA A 109 -4.21 -12.44 -15.52
C ALA A 109 -3.55 -11.04 -15.54
N ILE A 110 -3.49 -10.36 -14.39
CA ILE A 110 -2.79 -9.08 -14.24
C ILE A 110 -1.28 -9.27 -14.47
N ALA A 111 -0.67 -10.28 -13.85
CA ALA A 111 0.75 -10.61 -13.99
C ALA A 111 1.14 -10.94 -15.45
N HIS A 112 0.32 -11.72 -16.16
CA HIS A 112 0.58 -12.04 -17.57
C HIS A 112 0.65 -10.80 -18.47
N ARG A 113 -0.16 -9.77 -18.22
CA ARG A 113 -0.09 -8.50 -18.96
C ARG A 113 1.25 -7.79 -18.76
N ARG A 114 1.95 -8.10 -17.68
CA ARG A 114 3.27 -7.59 -17.31
C ARG A 114 4.40 -8.52 -17.75
N SER A 115 4.10 -9.58 -18.51
CA SER A 115 5.05 -10.64 -18.85
C SER A 115 5.68 -11.30 -17.62
N GLN A 116 4.98 -11.27 -16.48
CA GLN A 116 5.37 -11.97 -15.26
C GLN A 116 4.83 -13.41 -15.27
N ASP A 117 5.40 -14.24 -14.40
CA ASP A 117 4.91 -15.60 -14.16
C ASP A 117 3.56 -15.55 -13.41
N GLY A 118 2.47 -15.61 -14.17
CA GLY A 118 1.12 -15.56 -13.62
C GLY A 118 0.79 -16.75 -12.71
N GLU A 119 1.33 -17.94 -13.00
CA GLU A 119 1.10 -19.14 -12.19
C GLU A 119 1.75 -18.99 -10.81
N ALA A 120 3.00 -18.52 -10.77
CA ALA A 120 3.68 -18.22 -9.50
C ALA A 120 2.93 -17.15 -8.69
N VAL A 121 2.42 -16.10 -9.34
CA VAL A 121 1.62 -15.05 -8.70
C VAL A 121 0.33 -15.61 -8.12
N GLU A 122 -0.41 -16.42 -8.86
CA GLU A 122 -1.65 -17.03 -8.37
C GLU A 122 -1.41 -17.97 -7.18
N ILE A 123 -0.39 -18.84 -7.28
CA ILE A 123 -0.01 -19.74 -6.19
C ILE A 123 0.33 -18.96 -4.92
N PHE A 124 1.13 -17.89 -5.05
CA PHE A 124 1.53 -17.10 -3.90
C PHE A 124 0.37 -16.26 -3.35
N ALA A 125 -0.47 -15.66 -4.19
CA ALA A 125 -1.66 -14.91 -3.77
C ALA A 125 -2.66 -15.78 -2.99
N ALA A 126 -2.76 -17.08 -3.33
CA ALA A 126 -3.59 -18.05 -2.61
C ALA A 126 -2.97 -18.54 -1.29
N SER A 127 -1.70 -18.22 -1.00
CA SER A 127 -0.96 -18.79 0.13
C SER A 127 -1.33 -18.15 1.47
N ASP A 128 -1.17 -18.92 2.56
CA ASP A 128 -1.29 -18.41 3.92
C ASP A 128 -0.24 -17.34 4.24
N ARG A 129 0.94 -17.41 3.59
CA ARG A 129 2.00 -16.43 3.77
C ARG A 129 1.58 -15.05 3.25
N ALA A 130 1.03 -14.97 2.04
CA ALA A 130 0.54 -13.70 1.50
C ALA A 130 -0.60 -13.12 2.35
N ARG A 131 -1.51 -13.96 2.83
CA ARG A 131 -2.58 -13.53 3.76
C ARG A 131 -2.05 -13.05 5.10
N ALA A 132 -1.00 -13.67 5.64
CA ALA A 132 -0.34 -13.20 6.85
C ALA A 132 0.31 -11.83 6.64
N MET A 133 0.99 -11.61 5.50
CA MET A 133 1.56 -10.31 5.13
C MET A 133 0.47 -9.24 4.97
N ALA A 134 -0.66 -9.55 4.34
CA ALA A 134 -1.79 -8.63 4.23
C ALA A 134 -2.34 -8.20 5.62
N ARG A 135 -2.37 -9.13 6.59
CA ARG A 135 -2.76 -8.81 7.97
C ARG A 135 -1.71 -7.96 8.69
N GLU A 136 -0.43 -8.20 8.43
CA GLU A 136 0.68 -7.37 8.94
C GLU A 136 0.57 -5.95 8.40
N ASP A 137 0.36 -5.75 7.10
CA ASP A 137 0.13 -4.45 6.48
C ASP A 137 -1.05 -3.72 7.12
N ARG A 138 -2.17 -4.42 7.34
CA ARG A 138 -3.31 -3.80 8.02
C ARG A 138 -3.03 -3.44 9.47
N SER A 139 -2.18 -4.19 10.16
CA SER A 139 -1.71 -3.80 11.49
C SER A 139 -0.86 -2.53 11.44
N VAL A 140 0.04 -2.43 10.46
CA VAL A 140 0.87 -1.24 10.23
C VAL A 140 0.00 -0.03 9.90
N ALA A 141 -1.00 -0.17 9.03
CA ALA A 141 -1.95 0.89 8.71
C ALA A 141 -2.67 1.43 9.97
N ARG A 142 -3.10 0.53 10.88
CA ARG A 142 -3.70 0.93 12.16
C ARG A 142 -2.72 1.67 13.06
N ASP A 143 -1.48 1.19 13.16
CA ASP A 143 -0.45 1.84 13.97
C ASP A 143 -0.06 3.23 13.42
N LEU A 144 -0.23 3.45 12.11
CA LEU A 144 -0.10 4.76 11.44
C LEU A 144 -1.31 5.69 11.62
N GLY A 145 -2.33 5.28 12.37
CA GLY A 145 -3.53 6.08 12.64
C GLY A 145 -4.77 5.66 11.84
N ASP A 146 -4.76 4.45 11.29
CA ASP A 146 -5.89 3.79 10.59
C ASP A 146 -6.55 4.67 9.51
N PRO A 147 -5.77 5.14 8.51
CA PRO A 147 -6.37 5.80 7.37
C PRO A 147 -7.19 4.75 6.63
N ARG A 148 -8.52 4.82 6.75
CA ARG A 148 -9.47 3.81 6.26
C ARG A 148 -9.16 3.33 4.84
N ASP A 149 -8.81 4.27 3.95
CA ASP A 149 -8.71 3.99 2.53
C ASP A 149 -7.41 4.48 1.87
N HIS A 150 -6.85 5.61 2.33
CA HIS A 150 -5.78 6.30 1.61
C HIS A 150 -5.02 7.29 2.49
N ALA A 151 -3.68 7.21 2.53
CA ALA A 151 -2.81 8.24 3.08
C ALA A 151 -1.37 8.11 2.58
N LEU A 152 -0.65 9.23 2.55
CA LEU A 152 0.79 9.27 2.29
C LEU A 152 1.55 9.67 3.57
N PHE A 153 2.66 8.98 3.83
CA PHE A 153 3.56 9.27 4.92
C PHE A 153 4.99 9.37 4.40
N PHE A 154 5.74 10.32 4.93
CA PHE A 154 7.18 10.40 4.75
C PHE A 154 7.88 9.97 6.04
N SER A 155 8.78 9.01 5.93
CA SER A 155 9.65 8.59 7.02
C SER A 155 11.09 8.99 6.69
N GLY A 156 11.68 9.82 7.53
CA GLY A 156 13.08 10.25 7.42
C GLY A 156 13.78 10.23 8.77
N THR A 157 14.98 10.79 8.83
CA THR A 157 15.82 10.80 10.04
C THR A 157 15.18 11.54 11.23
N THR A 158 14.27 12.47 10.95
CA THR A 158 13.59 13.30 11.97
C THR A 158 12.28 12.70 12.48
N GLY A 159 11.79 11.62 11.87
CA GLY A 159 10.56 10.95 12.25
C GLY A 159 9.65 10.62 11.07
N VAL A 160 8.38 10.38 11.38
CA VAL A 160 7.32 10.07 10.41
C VAL A 160 6.34 11.23 10.34
N HIS A 161 6.10 11.71 9.12
CA HIS A 161 5.27 12.86 8.82
C HIS A 161 4.12 12.43 7.91
N ARG A 162 2.88 12.76 8.28
CA ARG A 162 1.74 12.55 7.38
C ARG A 162 1.72 13.68 6.35
N LEU A 163 1.73 13.31 5.08
CA LEU A 163 1.63 14.26 3.98
C LEU A 163 0.15 14.62 3.71
N PRO A 164 -0.13 15.77 3.08
CA PRO A 164 -1.48 16.10 2.65
C PRO A 164 -2.02 15.06 1.67
N ALA A 165 -3.35 14.95 1.61
CA ALA A 165 -3.99 14.06 0.66
C ALA A 165 -3.69 14.52 -0.80
N PRO A 166 -3.60 13.59 -1.77
CA PRO A 166 -3.39 13.92 -3.18
C PRO A 166 -4.61 14.53 -3.88
N ASP A 167 -5.72 14.77 -3.17
CA ASP A 167 -6.95 15.39 -3.69
C ASP A 167 -6.71 16.81 -4.26
N ARG A 168 -5.70 17.51 -3.73
CA ARG A 168 -5.23 18.81 -4.23
C ARG A 168 -4.17 18.71 -5.33
N GLY A 169 -3.89 17.50 -5.80
CA GLY A 169 -2.89 17.19 -6.83
C GLY A 169 -1.47 17.02 -6.29
N ALA A 170 -0.60 16.45 -7.13
CA ALA A 170 0.77 16.08 -6.77
C ALA A 170 1.62 17.26 -6.26
N ARG A 171 1.39 18.47 -6.78
CA ARG A 171 2.14 19.68 -6.39
C ARG A 171 2.01 20.01 -4.91
N ALA A 172 0.83 19.83 -4.32
CA ALA A 172 0.61 20.11 -2.91
C ALA A 172 1.37 19.12 -2.01
N VAL A 173 1.40 17.84 -2.43
CA VAL A 173 2.14 16.78 -1.74
C VAL A 173 3.65 17.03 -1.82
N LEU A 174 4.16 17.39 -3.00
CA LEU A 174 5.58 17.68 -3.21
C LEU A 174 6.06 18.89 -2.41
N ALA A 175 5.26 19.96 -2.33
CA ALA A 175 5.58 21.12 -1.51
C ALA A 175 5.68 20.76 -0.01
N ALA A 176 4.72 19.97 0.50
CA ALA A 176 4.77 19.49 1.88
C ALA A 176 5.95 18.53 2.14
N LEU A 177 6.33 17.74 1.14
CA LEU A 177 7.49 16.87 1.21
C LEU A 177 8.80 17.67 1.30
N GLU A 178 8.94 18.75 0.54
CA GLU A 178 10.11 19.65 0.61
C GLU A 178 10.25 20.33 1.99
N GLU A 179 9.14 20.60 2.69
CA GLU A 179 9.17 21.17 4.05
C GLU A 179 9.75 20.20 5.09
N VAL A 180 9.49 18.89 4.95
CA VAL A 180 9.95 17.86 5.90
C VAL A 180 11.23 17.14 5.44
N HIS A 181 11.61 17.32 4.17
CA HIS A 181 12.81 16.78 3.54
C HIS A 181 13.40 17.79 2.53
N PRO A 182 14.05 18.86 3.03
CA PRO A 182 14.80 19.76 2.15
C PRO A 182 15.97 18.99 1.52
N ALA A 183 16.17 19.21 0.22
CA ALA A 183 17.24 18.60 -0.57
C ALA A 183 18.64 18.87 -0.01
#